data_AF-A0AAN6U557-F1
#
_entry.id   AF-A0AAN6U557-F1
#
_cell.length_a   1.000
_cell.length_b   1.000
_cell.length_c   1.000
_cell.angle_alpha   90.00
_cell.angle_beta   90.00
_cell.angle_gamma   90.00
#
_symmetry.space_group_name_H-M   'P 1'
#
loop_
_entity.id
_entity.type
_entity.pdbx_description
1 polymer ?
#
loop_
_entity_poly.entity_id
_entity_poly.type
_entity_poly.pdbx_seq_one_letter_code
_entity_poly.pdbx_strand_id
1 'polypeptide(L)'
;MPAGTELAVSLEPPDSKLHLLGSLSDLDLSMLIAAARLDIVAHTDTVNFAMAYDEYASLMSKQRVQSAGAGMLTLGGGARVWGRGTAGIAWERLASLGLLVPAAAGGRGTAGLGGLDAKMWKVDVALEEIPAAVKLNAVLSRWCREI
;
A
#
# COMPACT_ATOMS: atom_id res chain seq x y z
N MET A 1 -17.60 -50.49 -17.45
CA MET A 1 -17.27 -49.29 -18.24
C MET A 1 -17.18 -48.13 -17.27
N PRO A 2 -16.03 -47.48 -17.07
CA PRO A 2 -15.92 -46.38 -16.11
C PRO A 2 -16.48 -45.09 -16.73
N ALA A 3 -17.34 -44.41 -15.98
CA ALA A 3 -17.80 -43.06 -16.29
C ALA A 3 -16.68 -42.06 -15.93
N GLY A 4 -16.29 -41.24 -16.89
CA GLY A 4 -15.33 -40.15 -16.67
C GLY A 4 -16.00 -39.05 -15.87
N THR A 5 -15.54 -38.84 -14.64
CA THR A 5 -15.90 -37.68 -13.84
C THR A 5 -15.08 -36.50 -14.35
N GLU A 6 -15.69 -35.67 -15.22
CA GLU A 6 -15.16 -34.36 -15.58
C GLU A 6 -15.16 -33.48 -14.33
N LEU A 7 -13.98 -33.31 -13.73
CA LEU A 7 -13.74 -32.35 -12.67
C LEU A 7 -13.84 -30.96 -13.28
N ALA A 8 -15.03 -30.36 -13.24
CA ALA A 8 -15.22 -28.95 -13.51
C ALA A 8 -14.38 -28.16 -12.49
N VAL A 9 -13.26 -27.61 -12.95
CA VAL A 9 -12.45 -26.66 -12.18
C VAL A 9 -13.30 -25.41 -11.98
N SER A 10 -13.91 -25.31 -10.80
CA SER A 10 -14.63 -24.11 -10.38
C SER A 10 -13.58 -23.03 -10.12
N LEU A 11 -13.34 -22.17 -11.11
CA LEU A 11 -12.58 -20.93 -10.93
C LEU A 11 -13.47 -19.95 -10.18
N GLU A 12 -13.62 -20.18 -8.89
CA GLU A 12 -14.16 -19.16 -7.99
C GLU A 12 -13.26 -17.92 -8.16
N PRO A 13 -13.81 -16.76 -8.56
CA PRO A 13 -13.01 -15.55 -8.59
C PRO A 13 -12.43 -15.37 -7.19
N PRO A 14 -11.12 -15.14 -7.02
CA PRO A 14 -10.57 -14.93 -5.69
C PRO A 14 -11.32 -13.74 -5.07
N ASP A 15 -12.18 -14.01 -4.07
CA ASP A 15 -12.97 -13.00 -3.34
C ASP A 15 -12.06 -11.89 -2.77
N SER A 16 -10.77 -12.19 -2.60
CA SER A 16 -9.75 -11.26 -2.14
C SER A 16 -9.17 -10.41 -3.29
N LYS A 17 -9.24 -9.09 -3.14
CA LYS A 17 -8.58 -8.08 -4.00
C LYS A 17 -7.04 -8.20 -4.03
N LEU A 18 -6.48 -9.10 -3.23
CA LEU A 18 -5.06 -9.43 -3.13
C LEU A 18 -4.42 -9.77 -4.48
N HIS A 19 -5.16 -10.37 -5.41
CA HIS A 19 -4.66 -10.67 -6.75
C HIS A 19 -4.29 -9.40 -7.55
N LEU A 20 -4.87 -8.24 -7.22
CA LEU A 20 -4.54 -6.95 -7.86
C LEU A 20 -3.14 -6.46 -7.47
N LEU A 21 -2.63 -6.86 -6.31
CA LEU A 21 -1.33 -6.40 -5.79
C LEU A 21 -0.17 -6.77 -6.72
N GLY A 22 -0.26 -7.89 -7.45
CA GLY A 22 0.73 -8.30 -8.43
C GLY A 22 0.85 -7.37 -9.66
N SER A 23 -0.16 -6.52 -9.91
CA SER A 23 -0.18 -5.55 -11.02
C SER A 23 0.27 -4.14 -10.62
N LEU A 24 0.50 -3.93 -9.31
CA LEU A 24 0.87 -2.64 -8.75
C LEU A 24 2.35 -2.34 -8.96
N SER A 25 2.67 -1.06 -9.14
CA SER A 25 4.07 -0.61 -9.20
C SER A 25 4.69 -0.58 -7.80
N ASP A 26 6.03 -0.56 -7.70
CA ASP A 26 6.71 -0.42 -6.40
C ASP A 26 6.24 0.83 -5.62
N LEU A 27 5.91 1.93 -6.32
CA LEU A 27 5.35 3.13 -5.68
C LEU A 27 3.95 2.86 -5.09
N ASP A 28 3.06 2.25 -5.86
CA ASP A 28 1.70 1.90 -5.41
C ASP A 28 1.77 1.00 -4.17
N LEU A 29 2.61 -0.04 -4.20
CA LEU A 29 2.86 -0.92 -3.06
C LEU A 29 3.47 -0.19 -1.87
N SER A 30 4.43 0.72 -2.11
CA SER A 30 5.04 1.51 -1.03
C SER A 30 4.04 2.43 -0.32
N MET A 31 3.11 3.04 -1.05
CA MET A 31 2.04 3.87 -0.48
C MET A 31 1.02 3.03 0.27
N LEU A 32 0.66 1.86 -0.27
CA LEU A 32 -0.25 0.92 0.40
C LEU A 32 0.35 0.40 1.71
N ILE A 33 1.63 0.01 1.71
CA ILE A 33 2.34 -0.44 2.90
C ILE A 33 2.44 0.68 3.94
N ALA A 34 2.77 1.91 3.54
CA ALA A 34 2.82 3.06 4.46
C ALA A 34 1.46 3.30 5.13
N ALA A 35 0.37 3.23 4.35
CA ALA A 35 -0.99 3.36 4.87
C ALA A 35 -1.38 2.22 5.83
N ALA A 36 -1.09 0.96 5.47
CA ALA A 36 -1.37 -0.20 6.31
C ALA A 36 -0.55 -0.21 7.61
N ARG A 37 0.68 0.35 7.59
CA ARG A 37 1.49 0.51 8.81
C ARG A 37 0.91 1.53 9.78
N LEU A 38 0.29 2.59 9.28
CA LEU A 38 -0.34 3.61 10.12
C LEU A 38 -1.53 3.05 10.94
N ASP A 39 -2.26 2.07 10.41
CA ASP A 39 -3.30 1.36 11.17
C ASP A 39 -2.74 0.77 12.48
N ILE A 40 -1.55 0.17 12.39
CA ILE A 40 -0.86 -0.48 13.51
C ILE A 40 -0.17 0.55 14.42
N VAL A 41 0.58 1.50 13.83
CA VAL A 41 1.42 2.45 14.59
C VAL A 41 0.59 3.56 15.24
N ALA A 42 -0.41 4.09 14.53
CA ALA A 42 -1.22 5.20 15.00
C ALA A 42 -2.54 4.75 15.65
N HIS A 43 -2.79 3.44 15.75
CA HIS A 43 -4.03 2.86 16.28
C HIS A 43 -5.28 3.53 15.71
N THR A 44 -5.28 3.75 14.39
CA THR A 44 -6.35 4.47 13.70
C THR A 44 -6.85 3.67 12.51
N ASP A 45 -8.15 3.43 12.45
CA ASP A 45 -8.78 2.68 11.35
C ASP A 45 -8.84 3.46 10.02
N THR A 46 -8.49 4.75 10.04
CA THR A 46 -8.62 5.65 8.89
C THR A 46 -7.40 6.54 8.73
N VAL A 47 -6.93 6.66 7.50
CA VAL A 47 -5.77 7.47 7.13
C VAL A 47 -6.09 8.38 5.96
N ASN A 48 -5.40 9.51 5.84
CA ASN A 48 -5.46 10.36 4.66
C ASN A 48 -4.14 10.32 3.88
N PHE A 49 -4.12 10.91 2.68
CA PHE A 49 -2.92 10.93 1.84
C PHE A 49 -1.73 11.62 2.53
N ALA A 50 -1.97 12.68 3.30
CA ALA A 50 -0.91 13.42 3.96
C ALA A 50 -0.17 12.56 4.99
N MET A 51 -0.91 11.82 5.81
CA MET A 51 -0.37 10.88 6.80
C MET A 51 0.40 9.75 6.11
N ALA A 52 -0.18 9.10 5.11
CA ALA A 52 0.46 8.00 4.40
C ALA A 52 1.75 8.45 3.68
N TYR A 53 1.76 9.66 3.09
CA TYR A 53 2.95 10.23 2.46
C TYR A 53 4.04 10.58 3.48
N ASP A 54 3.68 11.11 4.64
CA ASP A 54 4.65 11.40 5.71
C ASP A 54 5.32 10.12 6.21
N GLU A 55 4.53 9.06 6.43
CA GLU A 55 5.07 7.75 6.82
C GLU A 55 5.97 7.16 5.72
N TYR A 56 5.57 7.23 4.45
CA TYR A 56 6.40 6.84 3.31
C TYR A 56 7.74 7.62 3.28
N ALA A 57 7.70 8.94 3.47
CA ALA A 57 8.90 9.78 3.48
C ALA A 57 9.81 9.45 4.67
N SER A 58 9.24 9.15 5.83
CA SER A 58 9.94 8.70 7.03
C SER A 58 10.65 7.37 6.80
N LEU A 59 9.96 6.39 6.21
CA LEU A 59 10.52 5.07 5.87
C LEU A 59 11.68 5.18 4.87
N MET A 60 11.52 5.99 3.82
CA MET A 60 12.60 6.24 2.86
C MET A 60 13.80 6.95 3.48
N SER A 61 13.57 7.91 4.39
CA SER A 61 14.63 8.61 5.10
C SER A 61 15.42 7.66 6.01
N LYS A 62 14.72 6.79 6.76
CA LYS A 62 15.34 5.73 7.58
C LYS A 62 16.18 4.79 6.72
N GLN A 63 15.66 4.37 5.57
CA GLN A 63 16.39 3.51 4.64
C GLN A 63 17.67 4.17 4.13
N ARG A 64 17.63 5.47 3.78
CA ARG A 64 18.82 6.22 3.35
C ARG A 64 19.90 6.24 4.43
N VAL A 65 19.52 6.52 5.67
CA VAL A 65 20.45 6.54 6.82
C VAL A 65 21.09 5.15 7.03
N GLN A 66 20.29 4.08 6.95
CA GLN A 66 20.79 2.72 7.10
C GLN A 66 21.75 2.32 5.96
N SER A 67 21.46 2.71 4.72
CA SER A 67 22.36 2.47 3.59
C SER A 67 23.67 3.26 3.70
N ALA A 68 23.63 4.48 4.25
CA ALA A 68 24.82 5.31 4.47
C ALA A 68 25.72 4.77 5.59
N GLY A 69 25.14 4.21 6.66
CA GLY A 69 25.87 3.63 7.78
C GLY A 69 26.58 2.30 7.49
N ALA A 70 26.13 1.55 6.47
CA ALA A 70 26.68 0.24 6.12
C ALA A 70 27.95 0.30 5.23
N GLY A 71 28.53 1.48 4.99
CA GLY A 71 29.72 1.64 4.14
C GLY A 71 29.48 1.34 2.65
N MET A 72 28.24 1.06 2.25
CA MET A 72 27.82 0.84 0.86
C MET A 72 27.66 2.20 0.14
N LEU A 73 28.76 2.96 0.04
CA LEU A 73 28.82 4.22 -0.70
C LEU A 73 29.06 4.00 -2.22
N THR A 74 29.01 2.75 -2.69
CA THR A 74 29.25 2.41 -4.09
C THR A 74 27.95 2.17 -4.85
N LEU A 75 27.81 2.91 -5.95
CA LEU A 75 26.69 3.02 -6.90
C LEU A 75 25.43 3.70 -6.35
N GLY A 76 25.03 4.78 -7.02
CA GLY A 76 23.84 5.58 -6.74
C GLY A 76 22.51 4.86 -6.99
N GLY A 77 22.30 3.74 -6.30
CA GLY A 77 21.02 3.04 -6.14
C GLY A 77 20.25 3.52 -4.91
N GLY A 78 20.47 4.76 -4.47
CA GLY A 78 19.69 5.37 -3.40
C GLY A 78 18.22 5.36 -3.80
N ALA A 79 17.37 4.72 -3.00
CA ALA A 79 15.96 4.59 -3.29
C ALA A 79 15.36 5.96 -3.65
N ARG A 80 14.86 6.04 -4.89
CA ARG A 80 14.25 7.25 -5.42
C ARG A 80 13.02 7.56 -4.58
N VAL A 81 13.03 8.70 -3.91
CA VAL A 81 11.86 9.22 -3.20
C VAL A 81 10.96 9.88 -4.22
N TRP A 82 9.72 9.40 -4.32
CA TRP A 82 8.71 9.99 -5.18
C TRP A 82 8.09 11.21 -4.50
N GLY A 83 7.92 12.29 -5.25
CA GLY A 83 7.29 13.51 -4.73
C GLY A 83 5.78 13.35 -4.54
N ARG A 84 5.17 14.26 -3.78
CA ARG A 84 3.72 14.25 -3.47
C ARG A 84 2.83 14.14 -4.71
N GLY A 85 3.19 14.79 -5.82
CA GLY A 85 2.40 14.70 -7.05
C GLY A 85 2.29 13.28 -7.60
N THR A 86 3.42 12.57 -7.72
CA THR A 86 3.44 11.18 -8.21
C THR A 86 2.82 10.22 -7.19
N ALA A 87 3.09 10.43 -5.90
CA ALA A 87 2.47 9.64 -4.84
C ALA A 87 0.95 9.84 -4.77
N GLY A 88 0.46 11.04 -5.08
CA GLY A 88 -0.97 11.34 -5.17
C GLY A 88 -1.65 10.54 -6.29
N ILE A 89 -1.02 10.47 -7.47
CA ILE A 89 -1.53 9.64 -8.59
C ILE A 89 -1.59 8.16 -8.19
N ALA A 90 -0.54 7.66 -7.51
CA ALA A 90 -0.53 6.29 -6.98
C ALA A 90 -1.67 6.08 -5.96
N TRP A 91 -1.89 7.04 -5.07
CA TRP A 91 -2.97 7.00 -4.09
C TRP A 91 -4.36 6.96 -4.74
N GLU A 92 -4.60 7.80 -5.75
CA GLU A 92 -5.84 7.81 -6.52
C GLU A 92 -6.07 6.49 -7.26
N ARG A 93 -5.00 5.88 -7.77
CA ARG A 93 -5.04 4.56 -8.39
C ARG A 93 -5.43 3.48 -7.39
N LEU A 94 -4.83 3.46 -6.20
CA LEU A 94 -5.18 2.52 -5.13
C LEU A 94 -6.66 2.66 -4.71
N ALA A 95 -7.16 3.89 -4.62
CA ALA A 95 -8.57 4.17 -4.38
C ALA A 95 -9.47 3.66 -5.51
N SER A 96 -9.06 3.86 -6.77
CA SER A 96 -9.81 3.40 -7.94
C SER A 96 -9.88 1.87 -8.04
N LEU A 97 -8.86 1.17 -7.53
CA LEU A 97 -8.82 -0.30 -7.40
C LEU A 97 -9.61 -0.82 -6.19
N GLY A 98 -10.17 0.07 -5.37
CA GLY A 98 -10.94 -0.30 -4.18
C GLY A 98 -10.08 -0.85 -3.05
N LEU A 99 -8.76 -0.63 -3.07
CA LEU A 99 -7.83 -0.95 -1.98
C LEU A 99 -7.85 0.11 -0.87
N LEU A 100 -8.33 1.31 -1.21
CA LEU A 100 -8.62 2.38 -0.27
C LEU A 100 -10.11 2.70 -0.35
N VAL A 101 -10.83 2.49 0.75
CA VAL A 101 -12.27 2.71 0.84
C VAL A 101 -12.51 4.03 1.57
N PRO A 102 -13.26 5.00 1.00
CA PRO A 102 -13.58 6.23 1.70
C PRO A 102 -14.24 5.94 3.05
N ALA A 103 -13.64 6.44 4.14
CA ALA A 103 -14.33 6.42 5.42
C ALA A 103 -15.52 7.37 5.30
N ALA A 104 -16.74 6.89 5.56
CA ALA A 104 -17.94 7.72 5.46
C ALA A 104 -17.77 8.93 6.39
N ALA A 105 -17.54 10.10 5.81
CA ALA A 105 -17.54 11.35 6.56
C ALA A 105 -18.98 11.56 7.04
N GLY A 106 -19.23 11.30 8.31
CA GLY A 106 -20.52 11.58 8.94
C GLY A 106 -20.80 13.08 8.82
N GLY A 107 -21.63 13.46 7.85
CA GLY A 107 -22.06 14.84 7.65
C GLY A 107 -22.09 15.27 6.20
N ARG A 108 -23.30 15.36 5.65
CA ARG A 108 -23.61 16.22 4.49
C ARG A 108 -23.13 17.64 4.80
N GLY A 109 -22.01 18.07 4.22
CA GLY A 109 -21.57 19.45 4.39
C GLY A 109 -20.32 19.85 3.63
N THR A 110 -19.23 19.06 3.68
CA THR A 110 -17.93 19.51 3.13
C THR A 110 -17.06 18.40 2.58
N ALA A 111 -17.54 17.14 2.53
CA ALA A 111 -16.77 15.95 2.16
C ALA A 111 -16.23 15.92 0.71
N GLY A 112 -16.53 16.93 -0.11
CA GLY A 112 -16.02 17.11 -1.47
C GLY A 112 -15.14 18.35 -1.66
N LEU A 113 -14.91 19.16 -0.63
CA LEU A 113 -14.14 20.42 -0.75
C LEU A 113 -12.68 20.29 -0.30
N GLY A 114 -12.32 19.17 0.34
CA GLY A 114 -10.96 18.86 0.72
C GLY A 114 -10.36 17.84 -0.25
N GLY A 115 -9.17 18.13 -0.80
CA GLY A 115 -8.42 17.21 -1.66
C GLY A 115 -8.05 15.89 -0.96
N LEU A 116 -7.18 15.10 -1.60
CA LEU A 116 -6.73 13.79 -1.09
C LEU A 116 -6.24 13.83 0.36
N ASP A 117 -5.64 14.96 0.77
CA ASP A 117 -5.12 15.20 2.12
C ASP A 117 -6.19 15.32 3.20
N ALA A 118 -7.41 15.76 2.86
CA ALA A 118 -8.50 15.94 3.83
C ALA A 118 -9.45 14.74 3.88
N LYS A 119 -9.48 13.95 2.80
CA LYS A 119 -10.33 12.77 2.70
C LYS A 119 -9.70 11.61 3.47
N MET A 120 -10.49 11.04 4.38
CA MET A 120 -10.11 9.85 5.15
C MET A 120 -10.46 8.57 4.38
N TRP A 121 -9.59 7.58 4.48
CA TRP A 121 -9.64 6.31 3.78
C TRP A 121 -9.35 5.17 4.76
N LYS A 122 -10.11 4.10 4.65
CA LYS A 122 -9.79 2.80 5.26
C LYS A 122 -8.96 1.99 4.28
N VAL A 123 -7.92 1.35 4.77
CA VAL A 123 -7.11 0.42 3.96
C VAL A 123 -7.81 -0.93 3.95
N ASP A 124 -8.10 -1.46 2.78
CA ASP A 124 -8.85 -2.72 2.60
C ASP A 124 -7.93 -3.96 2.56
N VAL A 125 -6.66 -3.79 2.95
CA VAL A 125 -5.63 -4.83 2.96
C VAL A 125 -4.79 -4.67 4.22
N ALA A 126 -4.64 -5.73 5.02
CA ALA A 126 -3.79 -5.72 6.19
C ALA A 126 -2.31 -5.85 5.80
N LEU A 127 -1.42 -5.27 6.61
CA LEU A 127 0.02 -5.27 6.34
C LEU A 127 0.61 -6.67 6.17
N GLU A 128 0.09 -7.65 6.91
CA GLU A 128 0.52 -9.05 6.90
C GLU A 128 0.08 -9.80 5.62
N GLU A 129 -0.97 -9.34 4.95
CA GLU A 129 -1.49 -9.96 3.73
C GLU A 129 -0.69 -9.57 2.49
N ILE A 130 -0.13 -8.36 2.47
CA ILE A 130 0.65 -7.82 1.35
C ILE A 130 1.82 -8.76 0.94
N PRO A 131 2.73 -9.16 1.84
CA PRO A 131 3.85 -10.03 1.48
C PRO A 131 3.43 -11.46 1.10
N ALA A 132 2.25 -11.91 1.53
CA ALA A 132 1.71 -13.21 1.14
C ALA A 132 1.12 -13.18 -0.28
N ALA A 133 0.58 -12.03 -0.69
CA ALA A 133 -0.12 -11.85 -1.95
C ALA A 133 0.77 -11.43 -3.13
N VAL A 134 1.89 -10.73 -2.88
CA VAL A 134 2.79 -10.26 -3.95
C VAL A 134 4.26 -10.41 -3.58
N LYS A 135 5.09 -10.72 -4.57
CA LYS A 135 6.55 -10.73 -4.42
C LYS A 135 7.06 -9.30 -4.26
N LEU A 136 7.35 -8.94 -3.02
CA LEU A 136 7.95 -7.64 -2.67
C LEU A 136 9.47 -7.64 -2.90
N ASN A 137 10.02 -6.45 -3.17
CA ASN A 137 11.46 -6.24 -3.10
C ASN A 137 11.94 -6.26 -1.64
N ALA A 138 13.24 -6.41 -1.42
CA ALA A 138 13.82 -6.57 -0.08
C ALA A 138 13.51 -5.40 0.88
N VAL A 139 13.35 -4.18 0.35
CA VAL A 139 13.01 -2.99 1.14
C VAL A 139 11.56 -3.06 1.60
N LEU A 140 10.63 -3.29 0.67
CA LEU A 140 9.20 -3.34 0.98
C LEU A 140 8.87 -4.53 1.90
N SER A 141 9.48 -5.69 1.67
CA SER A 141 9.37 -6.85 2.57
C SER A 141 9.81 -6.52 4.00
N ARG A 142 10.83 -5.66 4.14
CA ARG A 142 11.32 -5.24 5.45
C ARG A 142 10.34 -4.29 6.14
N TRP A 143 9.77 -3.34 5.40
CA TRP A 143 8.76 -2.42 5.94
C TRP A 143 7.51 -3.14 6.45
N CYS A 144 7.13 -4.27 5.84
CA CYS A 144 6.03 -5.11 6.33
C CYS A 144 6.35 -5.85 7.65
N ARG A 145 7.63 -6.00 8.02
CA ARG A 145 8.08 -6.79 9.19
C ARG A 145 8.58 -5.93 10.34
N GLU A 146 9.21 -4.80 10.03
CA GLU A 146 9.71 -3.85 11.02
C GLU A 146 8.62 -2.81 11.27
N ILE A 147 7.98 -2.87 12.45
CA ILE A 147 7.02 -1.88 12.94
C ILE A 147 7.58 -1.22 14.19
#